data_AF-A0A3E2H1W6-F1
#
_entry.id   AF-A0A3E2H1W6-F1
#
_cell.length_a   1.000
_cell.length_b   1.000
_cell.length_c   1.000
_cell.angle_alpha   90.00
_cell.angle_beta   90.00
_cell.angle_gamma   90.00
#
_symmetry.space_group_name_H-M   'P 1'
#
loop_
_entity.id
_entity.type
_entity.pdbx_description
1 polymer ?
#
loop_
_entity_poly.entity_id
_entity_poly.type
_entity_poly.pdbx_seq_one_letter_code
_entity_poly.pdbx_strand_id
1 'polypeptide(L)'
;MVVDFILSATFEEIDLDEMPCIFPSCGHILTVESMDGHMSMSEFYINDGEGKIIELKNSSEPFSASKMKNCPSCRGPLRNLNRYSRIVRRALIDESTKKFILWANAGFIPLVTEMQEIEAELRESIKQDHHHIEAESGTTSAEPIRLRKTRDEQISNIRLLVKKGNRYKPILELRRKIKQFLQQVDETEQPFGRIYDLVQDARRHRGINIELQSNNEILQVRSRLLTTVLLIRCDYTLLLMFLNNHKAKTVPTAPTIQVDLSRNRDDCEKLIEESNLRDQRANVVEGHLYWARFLALERGFVEHGSEIDALLDEAKSHLQQARVICAGYPGQTAGMENEVKEVENMLRDSTFYMPVSNEEKAAVYAAMAREFRGTGHWYYCVNGHPFTIGECGMPMQEAKCPQCGAQIGGLDHRPVSGVNPARDFELQFERLGINE
;
A
#
# COMPACT_ATOMS: atom_id res chain seq x y z
N MET A 1 -8.37 48.73 13.45
CA MET A 1 -8.27 47.35 12.92
C MET A 1 -9.45 46.59 13.50
N VAL A 2 -10.31 46.00 12.65
CA VAL A 2 -11.40 45.12 13.12
C VAL A 2 -10.77 43.83 13.64
N VAL A 3 -11.09 43.47 14.87
CA VAL A 3 -10.53 42.27 15.53
C VAL A 3 -11.61 41.29 15.98
N ASP A 4 -12.88 41.75 16.04
CA ASP A 4 -14.03 40.88 16.18
C ASP A 4 -14.88 40.90 14.90
N PHE A 5 -15.13 39.73 14.32
CA PHE A 5 -15.94 39.59 13.12
C PHE A 5 -17.41 39.32 13.40
N ILE A 6 -17.77 39.05 14.66
CA ILE A 6 -19.16 38.85 15.06
C ILE A 6 -19.82 40.21 15.26
N LEU A 7 -19.26 41.04 16.13
CA LEU A 7 -19.78 42.38 16.42
C LEU A 7 -19.18 43.47 15.52
N SER A 8 -18.24 43.10 14.63
CA SER A 8 -17.49 44.04 13.78
C SER A 8 -16.74 45.13 14.58
N ALA A 9 -16.30 44.79 15.79
CA ALA A 9 -15.63 45.70 16.71
C ALA A 9 -14.12 45.82 16.42
N THR A 10 -13.59 47.01 16.68
CA THR A 10 -12.16 47.31 16.60
C THR A 10 -11.46 47.01 17.93
N PHE A 11 -10.13 46.91 17.91
CA PHE A 11 -9.35 46.61 19.12
C PHE A 11 -9.54 47.63 20.26
N GLU A 12 -9.82 48.90 19.93
CA GLU A 12 -10.05 49.95 20.94
C GLU A 12 -11.41 49.82 21.63
N GLU A 13 -12.37 49.18 20.98
CA GLU A 13 -13.74 49.01 21.46
C GLU A 13 -13.93 47.74 22.30
N ILE A 14 -12.86 46.96 22.51
CA ILE A 14 -12.92 45.66 23.17
C ILE A 14 -12.34 45.74 24.58
N ASP A 15 -13.14 45.28 25.53
CA ASP A 15 -12.66 44.96 26.87
C ASP A 15 -11.97 43.58 26.85
N LEU A 16 -10.67 43.55 27.17
CA LEU A 16 -9.86 42.32 27.15
C LEU A 16 -10.19 41.37 28.30
N ASP A 17 -10.78 41.87 29.40
CA ASP A 17 -11.18 41.06 30.55
C ASP A 17 -12.47 40.29 30.24
N GLU A 18 -13.36 40.87 29.42
CA GLU A 18 -14.60 40.22 28.97
C GLU A 18 -14.42 39.44 27.66
N MET A 19 -13.66 39.99 26.70
CA MET A 19 -13.47 39.46 25.36
C MET A 19 -11.97 39.29 25.05
N PRO A 20 -11.34 38.20 25.55
CA PRO A 20 -9.91 37.98 25.36
C PRO A 20 -9.55 37.84 23.87
N CYS A 21 -8.33 38.26 23.53
CA CYS A 21 -7.79 38.22 22.17
C CYS A 21 -6.69 37.18 21.99
N ILE A 22 -6.54 36.67 20.77
CA ILE A 22 -5.48 35.78 20.31
C ILE A 22 -4.59 36.50 19.31
N PHE A 23 -3.29 36.23 19.42
CA PHE A 23 -2.23 36.85 18.62
C PHE A 23 -1.49 35.74 17.84
N PRO A 24 -1.91 35.42 16.60
CA PRO A 24 -1.18 34.52 15.72
C PRO A 24 0.15 35.15 15.30
N SER A 25 1.09 34.32 14.87
CA SER A 25 2.44 34.75 14.43
C SER A 25 2.44 35.72 13.24
N CYS A 26 1.33 35.82 12.51
CA CYS A 26 1.15 36.80 11.44
C CYS A 26 0.84 38.23 11.94
N GLY A 27 0.71 38.45 13.26
CA GLY A 27 0.50 39.76 13.87
C GLY A 27 -0.94 40.27 13.89
N HIS A 28 -1.89 39.59 13.24
CA HIS A 28 -3.30 40.00 13.23
C HIS A 28 -3.98 39.67 14.56
N ILE A 29 -4.63 40.64 15.19
CA ILE A 29 -5.33 40.45 16.47
C ILE A 29 -6.76 39.99 16.17
N LEU A 30 -7.22 38.95 16.88
CA LEU A 30 -8.55 38.37 16.73
C LEU A 30 -9.14 38.04 18.09
N THR A 31 -10.43 38.27 18.32
CA THR A 31 -11.08 37.78 19.56
C THR A 31 -11.08 36.26 19.61
N VAL A 32 -11.02 35.70 20.83
CA VAL A 32 -11.11 34.25 21.04
C VAL A 32 -12.39 33.70 20.45
N GLU A 33 -13.53 34.40 20.61
CA GLU A 33 -14.83 33.95 20.11
C GLU A 33 -14.87 33.87 18.57
N SER A 34 -14.46 34.93 17.87
CA SER A 34 -14.35 34.92 16.41
C SER A 34 -13.42 33.82 15.91
N MET A 35 -12.30 33.61 16.62
CA MET A 35 -11.31 32.62 16.22
C MET A 35 -11.76 31.19 16.53
N ASP A 36 -12.44 30.95 17.65
CA ASP A 36 -13.00 29.64 18.01
C ASP A 36 -14.10 29.24 17.02
N GLY A 37 -14.94 30.20 16.61
CA GLY A 37 -15.93 30.03 15.55
C GLY A 37 -15.28 29.68 14.21
N HIS A 38 -14.28 30.47 13.77
CA HIS A 38 -13.50 30.17 12.57
C HIS A 38 -12.85 28.78 12.63
N MET A 39 -12.32 28.39 13.79
CA MET A 39 -11.67 27.10 14.01
C MET A 39 -12.67 25.94 14.21
N SER A 40 -13.98 26.18 14.25
CA SER A 40 -15.02 25.16 14.54
C SER A 40 -14.78 24.42 15.86
N MET A 41 -14.38 25.12 16.92
CA MET A 41 -14.04 24.48 18.21
C MET A 41 -15.15 23.58 18.76
N SER A 42 -16.41 23.95 18.54
CA SER A 42 -17.60 23.21 19.00
C SER A 42 -17.79 21.83 18.34
N GLU A 43 -17.13 21.54 17.22
CA GLU A 43 -17.12 20.21 16.58
C GLU A 43 -16.18 19.23 17.30
N PHE A 44 -15.17 19.74 18.00
CA PHE A 44 -14.10 18.95 18.62
C PHE A 44 -14.17 18.91 20.15
N TYR A 45 -14.79 19.91 20.75
CA TYR A 45 -14.85 20.12 22.19
C TYR A 45 -16.29 20.29 22.67
N ILE A 46 -16.53 19.88 23.91
CA ILE A 46 -17.74 20.18 24.67
C ILE A 46 -17.41 21.37 25.58
N ASN A 47 -18.18 22.44 25.43
CA ASN A 47 -18.07 23.63 26.27
C ASN A 47 -19.14 23.61 27.36
N ASP A 48 -18.86 24.24 28.52
CA ASP A 48 -19.90 24.56 29.50
C ASP A 48 -20.74 25.78 29.08
N GLY A 49 -21.72 26.14 29.90
CA GLY A 49 -22.53 27.35 29.72
C GLY A 49 -21.75 28.66 29.82
N GLU A 50 -20.48 28.63 30.24
CA GLU A 50 -19.57 29.78 30.33
C GLU A 50 -18.53 29.79 29.19
N GLY A 51 -18.62 28.86 28.23
CA GLY A 51 -17.73 28.78 27.07
C GLY A 51 -16.38 28.12 27.33
N LYS A 52 -16.16 27.53 28.51
CA LYS A 52 -14.93 26.81 28.84
C LYS A 52 -15.01 25.35 28.39
N ILE A 53 -13.89 24.88 27.83
CA ILE A 53 -13.75 23.50 27.33
C ILE A 53 -13.71 22.53 28.52
N ILE A 54 -14.68 21.62 28.58
CA ILE A 54 -14.79 20.58 29.62
C ILE A 54 -14.26 19.23 29.12
N GLU A 55 -14.64 18.85 27.89
CA GLU A 55 -14.41 17.51 27.38
C GLU A 55 -14.13 17.51 25.87
N LEU A 56 -13.55 16.42 25.37
CA LEU A 56 -13.34 16.14 23.96
C LEU A 56 -14.55 15.40 23.39
N LYS A 57 -15.01 15.77 22.18
CA LYS A 57 -16.09 15.06 21.47
C LYS A 57 -15.68 13.71 20.83
N ASN A 58 -14.46 13.23 21.08
CA ASN A 58 -13.86 12.01 20.47
C ASN A 58 -13.87 11.91 18.93
N SER A 59 -14.28 12.94 18.20
CA SER A 59 -14.40 13.00 16.73
C SER A 59 -13.08 13.04 15.95
N SER A 60 -11.97 12.61 16.54
CA SER A 60 -10.64 12.64 15.88
C SER A 60 -10.44 11.50 14.87
N GLU A 61 -11.48 11.18 14.13
CA GLU A 61 -11.47 10.21 13.04
C GLU A 61 -10.45 10.60 11.95
N PRO A 62 -9.87 9.63 11.23
CA PRO A 62 -8.97 9.90 10.11
C PRO A 62 -9.65 10.76 9.05
N PHE A 63 -8.96 11.80 8.56
CA PHE A 63 -9.46 12.68 7.51
C PHE A 63 -10.72 13.48 7.86
N SER A 64 -11.10 13.55 9.14
CA SER A 64 -12.28 14.31 9.59
C SER A 64 -12.06 15.83 9.62
N ALA A 65 -10.80 16.28 9.55
CA ALA A 65 -10.50 17.70 9.55
C ALA A 65 -10.86 18.35 8.21
N SER A 66 -11.88 19.22 8.21
CA SER A 66 -12.09 20.16 7.12
C SER A 66 -10.81 20.97 6.92
N LYS A 67 -10.28 21.01 5.68
CA LYS A 67 -9.16 21.82 5.15
C LYS A 67 -8.40 22.69 6.16
N MET A 68 -7.06 22.63 6.12
CA MET A 68 -6.18 23.45 6.97
C MET A 68 -6.63 24.93 7.06
N LYS A 69 -7.13 25.30 8.24
CA LYS A 69 -7.62 26.64 8.52
C LYS A 69 -6.44 27.60 8.69
N ASN A 70 -6.54 28.75 8.04
CA ASN A 70 -5.52 29.79 8.05
C ASN A 70 -6.05 31.05 8.72
N CYS A 71 -5.17 32.00 9.01
CA CYS A 71 -5.58 33.30 9.53
C CYS A 71 -6.67 33.92 8.61
N PRO A 72 -7.82 34.33 9.15
CA PRO A 72 -8.90 34.91 8.35
C PRO A 72 -8.49 36.22 7.66
N SER A 73 -7.60 37.00 8.27
CA SER A 73 -7.19 38.31 7.74
C SER A 73 -6.14 38.21 6.63
N CYS A 74 -5.13 37.35 6.78
CA CYS A 74 -4.00 37.29 5.83
C CYS A 74 -3.70 35.91 5.24
N ARG A 75 -4.47 34.89 5.63
CA ARG A 75 -4.25 33.48 5.25
C ARG A 75 -2.89 32.91 5.70
N GLY A 76 -2.23 33.55 6.66
CA GLY A 76 -1.02 33.04 7.30
C GLY A 76 -1.27 31.78 8.15
N PRO A 77 -0.20 31.00 8.45
CA PRO A 77 -0.33 29.73 9.16
C PRO A 77 -0.68 29.91 10.64
N LEU A 78 -1.55 29.03 11.16
CA LEU A 78 -2.00 29.03 12.56
C LEU A 78 -1.35 27.92 13.41
N ARG A 79 -0.21 27.39 12.95
CA ARG A 79 0.44 26.19 13.50
C ARG A 79 0.98 26.34 14.92
N ASN A 80 1.27 27.56 15.34
CA ASN A 80 1.94 27.86 16.61
C ASN A 80 0.95 28.17 17.75
N LEU A 81 -0.35 28.10 17.49
CA LEU A 81 -1.38 28.37 18.50
C LEU A 81 -1.71 27.08 19.26
N ASN A 82 -1.35 27.05 20.54
CA ASN A 82 -1.57 25.87 21.40
C ASN A 82 -3.06 25.52 21.55
N ARG A 83 -3.95 26.53 21.67
CA ARG A 83 -5.40 26.34 21.78
C ARG A 83 -5.97 25.49 20.63
N TYR A 84 -5.48 25.71 19.42
CA TYR A 84 -5.97 25.04 18.21
C TYR A 84 -5.10 23.87 17.75
N SER A 85 -4.12 23.46 18.58
CA SER A 85 -3.13 22.46 18.18
C SER A 85 -3.76 21.12 17.80
N ARG A 86 -4.86 20.69 18.42
CA ARG A 86 -5.54 19.43 18.05
C ARG A 86 -6.02 19.47 16.59
N ILE A 87 -6.74 20.53 16.24
CA ILE A 87 -7.34 20.73 14.92
C ILE A 87 -6.23 20.87 13.87
N VAL A 88 -5.25 21.74 14.13
CA VAL A 88 -4.17 22.02 13.18
C VAL A 88 -3.23 20.82 13.01
N ARG A 89 -2.87 20.12 14.09
CA ARG A 89 -1.99 18.94 14.02
C ARG A 89 -2.70 17.75 13.38
N ARG A 90 -4.00 17.55 13.62
CA ARG A 90 -4.78 16.52 12.91
C ARG A 90 -4.79 16.79 11.42
N ALA A 91 -5.14 18.02 11.01
CA ALA A 91 -5.08 18.41 9.61
C ALA A 91 -3.67 18.21 9.00
N LEU A 92 -2.59 18.54 9.72
CA LEU A 92 -1.22 18.31 9.25
C LEU A 92 -0.89 16.83 9.05
N ILE A 93 -1.31 15.96 9.98
CA ILE A 93 -1.12 14.51 9.88
C ILE A 93 -1.90 13.99 8.66
N ASP A 94 -3.17 14.35 8.54
CA ASP A 94 -4.02 13.91 7.44
C ASP A 94 -3.42 14.34 6.09
N GLU A 95 -2.98 15.59 5.96
CA GLU A 95 -2.28 16.09 4.77
C GLU A 95 -0.97 15.35 4.47
N SER A 96 -0.21 14.99 5.50
CA SER A 96 1.03 14.24 5.32
C SER A 96 0.75 12.80 4.89
N THR A 97 -0.27 12.15 5.47
CA THR A 97 -0.72 10.81 5.10
C THR A 97 -1.21 10.79 3.65
N LYS A 98 -1.96 11.81 3.20
CA LYS A 98 -2.38 11.94 1.79
C LYS A 98 -1.19 12.00 0.85
N LYS A 99 -0.22 12.87 1.14
CA LYS A 99 1.02 12.98 0.34
C LYS A 99 1.79 11.67 0.30
N PHE A 100 1.83 10.95 1.42
CA PHE A 100 2.44 9.63 1.47
C PHE A 100 1.71 8.62 0.56
N ILE A 101 0.38 8.57 0.58
CA ILE A 101 -0.41 7.67 -0.29
C ILE A 101 -0.12 7.95 -1.77
N LEU A 102 -0.12 9.22 -2.16
CA LEU A 102 0.19 9.65 -3.53
C LEU A 102 1.59 9.21 -3.95
N TRP A 103 2.58 9.53 -3.11
CA TRP A 103 3.96 9.19 -3.35
C TRP A 103 4.16 7.67 -3.43
N ALA A 104 3.53 6.90 -2.53
CA ALA A 104 3.63 5.45 -2.51
C ALA A 104 3.00 4.83 -3.77
N ASN A 105 1.83 5.29 -4.20
CA ASN A 105 1.21 4.79 -5.43
C ASN A 105 2.06 5.12 -6.67
N ALA A 106 2.55 6.37 -6.76
CA ALA A 106 3.43 6.79 -7.86
C ALA A 106 4.76 6.01 -7.90
N GLY A 107 5.31 5.64 -6.74
CA GLY A 107 6.52 4.83 -6.62
C GLY A 107 6.29 3.34 -6.91
N PHE A 108 5.10 2.80 -6.60
CA PHE A 108 4.77 1.39 -6.79
C PHE A 108 4.52 1.03 -8.26
N ILE A 109 3.86 1.91 -9.02
CA ILE A 109 3.46 1.65 -10.41
C ILE A 109 4.67 1.26 -11.30
N PRO A 110 5.78 2.04 -11.34
CA PRO A 110 6.94 1.67 -12.14
C PRO A 110 7.54 0.30 -11.79
N LEU A 111 7.50 -0.10 -10.52
CA LEU A 111 8.02 -1.40 -10.08
C LEU A 111 7.17 -2.55 -10.64
N VAL A 112 5.85 -2.37 -10.69
CA VAL A 112 4.94 -3.36 -11.28
C VAL A 112 5.12 -3.42 -12.80
N THR A 113 5.24 -2.26 -13.47
CA THR A 113 5.48 -2.21 -14.91
C THR A 113 6.78 -2.92 -15.29
N GLU A 114 7.89 -2.62 -14.59
CA GLU A 114 9.18 -3.29 -14.79
C GLU A 114 9.08 -4.80 -14.52
N MET A 115 8.27 -5.24 -13.53
CA MET A 115 8.01 -6.65 -13.28
C MET A 115 7.28 -7.33 -14.45
N GLN A 116 6.25 -6.67 -15.00
CA GLN A 116 5.47 -7.18 -16.12
C GLN A 116 6.32 -7.32 -17.40
N GLU A 117 7.20 -6.34 -17.65
CA GLU A 117 8.15 -6.37 -18.78
C GLU A 117 9.10 -7.56 -18.64
N ILE A 118 9.71 -7.76 -17.46
CA ILE A 118 10.61 -8.90 -17.20
C ILE A 118 9.90 -10.25 -17.41
N GLU A 119 8.66 -10.40 -16.93
CA GLU A 119 7.90 -11.63 -17.14
C GLU A 119 7.50 -11.84 -18.60
N ALA A 120 7.19 -10.78 -19.34
CA ALA A 120 6.90 -10.86 -20.76
C ALA A 120 8.12 -11.32 -21.55
N GLU A 121 9.28 -10.70 -21.32
CA GLU A 121 10.55 -11.08 -21.96
C GLU A 121 10.92 -12.54 -21.68
N LEU A 122 10.83 -12.96 -20.41
CA LEU A 122 11.14 -14.33 -20.04
C LEU A 122 10.12 -15.33 -20.64
N ARG A 123 8.86 -14.95 -20.81
CA ARG A 123 7.86 -15.81 -21.48
C ARG A 123 8.22 -16.03 -22.94
N GLU A 124 8.65 -14.98 -23.64
CA GLU A 124 9.10 -15.09 -25.02
C GLU A 124 10.41 -15.89 -25.12
N SER A 125 11.36 -15.70 -24.20
CA SER A 125 12.57 -16.53 -24.12
C SER A 125 12.25 -18.01 -23.97
N ILE A 126 11.31 -18.38 -23.08
CA ILE A 126 10.91 -19.79 -22.89
C ILE A 126 10.30 -20.38 -24.17
N LYS A 127 9.50 -19.60 -24.92
CA LYS A 127 8.95 -20.04 -26.22
C LYS A 127 10.03 -20.26 -27.27
N GLN A 128 11.06 -19.41 -27.28
CA GLN A 128 12.16 -19.45 -28.25
C GLN A 128 13.20 -20.53 -27.92
N ASP A 129 13.50 -20.79 -26.64
CA ASP A 129 14.45 -21.82 -26.20
C ASP A 129 13.98 -23.25 -26.52
N HIS A 130 12.68 -23.46 -26.78
CA HIS A 130 12.18 -24.71 -27.37
C HIS A 130 12.71 -24.98 -28.79
N HIS A 131 13.32 -23.99 -29.46
CA HIS A 131 13.88 -24.11 -30.81
C HIS A 131 15.42 -24.04 -30.91
N HIS A 132 16.14 -23.58 -29.88
CA HIS A 132 17.61 -23.53 -29.89
C HIS A 132 18.22 -23.81 -28.52
N ILE A 133 18.63 -25.06 -28.26
CA ILE A 133 19.45 -25.41 -27.10
C ILE A 133 20.92 -25.19 -27.50
N GLU A 134 21.42 -23.96 -27.39
CA GLU A 134 22.87 -23.72 -27.36
C GLU A 134 23.34 -23.48 -25.92
N ALA A 135 24.24 -24.36 -25.49
CA ALA A 135 24.70 -24.48 -24.13
C ALA A 135 25.67 -23.34 -23.74
N GLU A 136 25.19 -22.35 -23.01
CA GLU A 136 26.09 -21.45 -22.27
C GLU A 136 26.77 -22.22 -21.13
N SER A 137 28.05 -22.47 -21.36
CA SER A 137 29.02 -23.12 -20.49
C SER A 137 29.33 -22.25 -19.28
N GLY A 138 28.93 -22.69 -18.09
CA GLY A 138 29.17 -21.97 -16.84
C GLY A 138 29.51 -22.92 -15.70
N THR A 139 30.81 -22.98 -15.40
CA THR A 139 31.47 -23.44 -14.16
C THR A 139 30.99 -24.75 -13.51
N THR A 140 31.76 -25.80 -13.72
CA THR A 140 31.76 -27.06 -12.97
C THR A 140 32.17 -26.82 -11.52
N SER A 141 31.20 -26.77 -10.61
CA SER A 141 31.40 -27.03 -9.18
C SER A 141 30.74 -28.37 -8.84
N ALA A 142 31.46 -29.24 -8.15
CA ALA A 142 30.98 -30.54 -7.71
C ALA A 142 30.08 -30.48 -6.44
N GLU A 143 29.90 -29.30 -5.85
CA GLU A 143 29.04 -29.13 -4.69
C GLU A 143 27.56 -29.03 -5.08
N PRO A 144 26.65 -29.69 -4.32
CA PRO A 144 25.22 -29.62 -4.59
C PRO A 144 24.70 -28.20 -4.36
N ILE A 145 23.91 -27.68 -5.30
CA ILE A 145 23.27 -26.38 -5.18
C ILE A 145 22.11 -26.53 -4.19
N ARG A 146 22.16 -25.80 -3.07
CA ARG A 146 21.13 -25.85 -2.03
C ARG A 146 20.35 -24.54 -1.96
N LEU A 147 19.09 -24.57 -2.36
CA LEU A 147 18.14 -23.48 -2.17
C LEU A 147 17.34 -23.80 -0.90
N ARG A 148 17.78 -23.26 0.25
CA ARG A 148 17.14 -23.47 1.57
C ARG A 148 17.14 -22.16 2.36
N LYS A 149 16.43 -22.16 3.49
CA LYS A 149 16.32 -21.04 4.44
C LYS A 149 15.54 -19.85 3.88
N THR A 150 15.89 -18.62 4.24
CA THR A 150 15.12 -17.41 3.93
C THR A 150 15.20 -17.04 2.45
N ARG A 151 14.19 -16.33 1.94
CA ARG A 151 14.19 -15.81 0.55
C ARG A 151 15.44 -14.99 0.25
N ASP A 152 15.88 -14.13 1.18
CA ASP A 152 17.08 -13.33 0.98
C ASP A 152 18.37 -14.16 0.83
N GLU A 153 18.52 -15.22 1.63
CA GLU A 153 19.66 -16.13 1.51
C GLU A 153 19.62 -16.92 0.20
N GLN A 154 18.43 -17.42 -0.20
CA GLN A 154 18.23 -18.12 -1.47
C GLN A 154 18.65 -17.23 -2.65
N ILE A 155 18.16 -15.99 -2.71
CA ILE A 155 18.48 -15.06 -3.81
C ILE A 155 19.96 -14.62 -3.75
N SER A 156 20.54 -14.47 -2.56
CA SER A 156 21.97 -14.18 -2.41
C SER A 156 22.83 -15.32 -2.98
N ASN A 157 22.45 -16.58 -2.71
CA ASN A 157 23.13 -17.75 -3.28
C ASN A 157 23.01 -17.77 -4.81
N ILE A 158 21.81 -17.52 -5.36
CA ILE A 158 21.61 -17.44 -6.82
C ILE A 158 22.48 -16.33 -7.43
N ARG A 159 22.52 -15.15 -6.80
CA ARG A 159 23.37 -14.05 -7.25
C ARG A 159 24.85 -14.43 -7.30
N LEU A 160 25.34 -15.23 -6.36
CA LEU A 160 26.72 -15.72 -6.36
C LEU A 160 26.98 -16.71 -7.52
N LEU A 161 26.02 -17.59 -7.80
CA LEU A 161 26.12 -18.60 -8.85
C LEU A 161 26.01 -18.01 -10.25
N VAL A 162 25.25 -16.93 -10.41
CA VAL A 162 24.96 -16.34 -11.73
C VAL A 162 25.75 -15.06 -12.02
N LYS A 163 26.85 -14.78 -11.30
CA LYS A 163 27.68 -13.57 -11.45
C LYS A 163 28.12 -13.20 -12.88
N LYS A 164 28.07 -14.15 -13.83
CA LYS A 164 28.47 -13.93 -15.24
C LYS A 164 27.28 -13.80 -16.22
N GLY A 165 26.05 -14.05 -15.80
CA GLY A 165 24.87 -14.06 -16.68
C GLY A 165 24.16 -12.69 -16.72
N ASN A 166 24.23 -11.98 -17.84
CA ASN A 166 23.55 -10.68 -18.01
C ASN A 166 22.02 -10.81 -17.88
N ARG A 167 21.45 -11.99 -18.14
CA ARG A 167 19.99 -12.24 -18.13
C ARG A 167 19.32 -12.10 -16.75
N TYR A 168 20.05 -12.23 -15.64
CA TYR A 168 19.48 -12.11 -14.29
C TYR A 168 19.62 -10.70 -13.71
N LYS A 169 20.38 -9.82 -14.39
CA LYS A 169 20.64 -8.47 -13.91
C LYS A 169 19.36 -7.64 -13.75
N PRO A 170 18.41 -7.62 -14.73
CA PRO A 170 17.19 -6.81 -14.59
C PRO A 170 16.36 -7.19 -13.35
N ILE A 171 16.10 -8.49 -13.16
CA ILE A 171 15.28 -8.96 -12.04
C ILE A 171 15.95 -8.78 -10.67
N LEU A 172 17.29 -8.92 -10.59
CA LEU A 172 18.04 -8.64 -9.37
C LEU A 172 18.06 -7.15 -9.01
N GLU A 173 18.14 -6.28 -10.03
CA GLU A 173 18.05 -4.83 -9.85
C GLU A 173 16.64 -4.40 -9.43
N LEU A 174 15.60 -4.94 -10.07
CA LEU A 174 14.21 -4.71 -9.69
C LEU A 174 13.95 -5.17 -8.25
N ARG A 175 14.41 -6.36 -7.86
CA ARG A 175 14.29 -6.85 -6.49
C ARG A 175 14.88 -5.87 -5.47
N ARG A 176 16.06 -5.30 -5.77
CA ARG A 176 16.69 -4.30 -4.90
C ARG A 176 15.82 -3.04 -4.78
N LYS A 177 15.28 -2.53 -5.89
CA LYS A 177 14.36 -1.38 -5.90
C LYS A 177 13.11 -1.68 -5.07
N ILE A 178 12.50 -2.86 -5.23
CA ILE A 178 11.33 -3.30 -4.45
C ILE A 178 11.64 -3.34 -2.96
N LYS A 179 12.79 -3.90 -2.53
CA LYS A 179 13.16 -3.93 -1.11
C LYS A 179 13.39 -2.54 -0.52
N GLN A 180 14.00 -1.63 -1.30
CA GLN A 180 14.16 -0.24 -0.86
C GLN A 180 12.81 0.45 -0.72
N PHE A 181 11.90 0.25 -1.68
CA PHE A 181 10.56 0.80 -1.62
C PHE A 181 9.77 0.23 -0.43
N LEU A 182 9.88 -1.07 -0.16
CA LEU A 182 9.24 -1.73 0.98
C LEU A 182 9.62 -1.09 2.32
N GLN A 183 10.91 -0.75 2.50
CA GLN A 183 11.38 -0.05 3.69
C GLN A 183 10.78 1.35 3.82
N GLN A 184 10.59 2.06 2.71
CA GLN A 184 10.05 3.41 2.72
C GLN A 184 8.53 3.46 2.97
N VAL A 185 7.80 2.39 2.61
CA VAL A 185 6.35 2.28 2.87
C VAL A 185 6.01 1.57 4.17
N ASP A 186 7.02 1.15 4.94
CA ASP A 186 6.84 0.52 6.23
C ASP A 186 6.03 1.41 7.18
N GLU A 187 5.19 0.79 8.02
CA GLU A 187 4.26 1.49 8.91
C GLU A 187 4.97 2.45 9.88
N THR A 188 6.18 2.09 10.32
CA THR A 188 7.02 2.93 11.19
C THR A 188 7.53 4.18 10.47
N GLU A 189 7.70 4.12 9.14
CA GLU A 189 8.19 5.23 8.33
C GLU A 189 7.07 6.15 7.84
N GLN A 190 5.80 5.76 8.04
CA GLN A 190 4.65 6.59 7.67
C GLN A 190 4.52 7.81 8.59
N PRO A 191 3.90 8.91 8.11
CA PRO A 191 3.79 10.15 8.89
C PRO A 191 3.17 9.95 10.29
N PHE A 192 2.13 9.12 10.39
CA PHE A 192 1.51 8.81 11.68
C PHE A 192 2.42 7.92 12.55
N GLY A 193 3.01 6.86 11.99
CA GLY A 193 3.93 5.96 12.69
C GLY A 193 5.11 6.72 13.31
N ARG A 194 5.78 7.56 12.53
CA ARG A 194 6.89 8.40 13.02
C ARG A 194 6.47 9.33 14.16
N ILE A 195 5.32 9.98 14.05
CA ILE A 195 4.81 10.87 15.11
C ILE A 195 4.47 10.06 16.36
N TYR A 196 3.85 8.91 16.19
CA TYR A 196 3.52 7.99 17.29
C TYR A 196 4.79 7.57 18.04
N ASP A 197 5.83 7.13 17.33
CA ASP A 197 7.10 6.71 17.92
C ASP A 197 7.78 7.86 18.66
N LEU A 198 7.85 9.05 18.07
CA LEU A 198 8.39 10.26 18.72
C LEU A 198 7.63 10.62 20.01
N VAL A 199 6.31 10.49 20.01
CA VAL A 199 5.48 10.77 21.19
C VAL A 199 5.71 9.72 22.27
N GLN A 200 5.81 8.44 21.90
CA GLN A 200 6.08 7.35 22.82
C GLN A 200 7.45 7.49 23.48
N ASP A 201 8.49 7.83 22.70
CA ASP A 201 9.84 8.08 23.24
C ASP A 201 9.88 9.29 24.16
N ALA A 202 9.24 10.40 23.78
CA ALA A 202 9.14 11.58 24.64
C ALA A 202 8.42 11.29 25.96
N ARG A 203 7.42 10.40 25.97
CA ARG A 203 6.71 9.96 27.19
C ARG A 203 7.56 9.07 28.07
N ARG A 204 8.28 8.11 27.47
CA ARG A 204 9.25 7.24 28.17
C ARG A 204 10.28 8.08 28.92
N HIS A 205 10.83 9.11 28.26
CA HIS A 205 11.77 10.05 28.91
C HIS A 205 11.17 10.87 30.06
N ARG A 206 9.85 11.08 30.06
CA ARG A 206 9.14 11.83 31.11
C ARG A 206 8.55 10.94 32.21
N GLY A 207 8.78 9.62 32.15
CA GLY A 207 8.26 8.65 33.13
C GLY A 207 6.74 8.44 33.06
N ILE A 208 6.09 8.81 31.93
CA ILE A 208 4.65 8.63 31.73
C ILE A 208 4.42 7.28 31.07
N ASN A 209 4.08 6.26 31.87
CA ASN A 209 3.77 4.90 31.40
C ASN A 209 2.29 4.74 31.07
N ILE A 210 1.84 5.38 29.99
CA ILE A 210 0.52 5.11 29.40
C ILE A 210 0.77 4.73 27.94
N GLU A 211 0.54 3.46 27.60
CA GLU A 211 0.54 3.01 26.22
C GLU A 211 -0.63 3.68 25.48
N LEU A 212 -0.31 4.46 24.45
CA LEU A 212 -1.30 4.89 23.48
C LEU A 212 -1.79 3.64 22.74
N GLN A 213 -3.10 3.48 22.58
CA GLN A 213 -3.61 2.50 21.64
C GLN A 213 -3.18 2.93 20.24
N SER A 214 -2.49 2.06 19.50
CA SER A 214 -2.18 2.32 18.10
C SER A 214 -3.49 2.19 17.31
N ASN A 215 -4.10 3.32 16.95
CA ASN A 215 -5.22 3.30 16.02
C ASN A 215 -4.69 2.95 14.63
N ASN A 216 -4.63 1.66 14.34
CA ASN A 216 -4.15 1.09 13.07
C ASN A 216 -4.96 1.56 11.86
N GLU A 217 -6.15 2.12 12.06
CA GLU A 217 -7.02 2.69 11.02
C GLU A 217 -6.38 3.89 10.28
N ILE A 218 -5.41 4.58 10.89
CA ILE A 218 -4.72 5.71 10.25
C ILE A 218 -3.54 5.24 9.38
N LEU A 219 -2.98 4.06 9.65
CA LEU A 219 -1.81 3.54 8.95
C LEU A 219 -2.20 2.95 7.60
N GLN A 220 -1.49 3.37 6.55
CA GLN A 220 -1.69 2.93 5.18
C GLN A 220 -0.92 1.62 4.95
N VAL A 221 -1.43 0.54 5.52
CA VAL A 221 -0.82 -0.80 5.47
C VAL A 221 -0.82 -1.40 4.05
N ARG A 222 -1.74 -0.94 3.21
CA ARG A 222 -1.94 -1.47 1.84
C ARG A 222 -0.68 -1.41 0.98
N SER A 223 0.03 -0.29 0.95
CA SER A 223 1.20 -0.13 0.08
C SER A 223 2.33 -1.08 0.47
N ARG A 224 2.52 -1.32 1.77
CA ARG A 224 3.46 -2.33 2.27
C ARG A 224 3.04 -3.73 1.82
N LEU A 225 1.78 -4.13 2.03
CA LEU A 225 1.29 -5.45 1.62
C LEU A 225 1.39 -5.70 0.11
N LEU A 226 1.01 -4.70 -0.72
CA LEU A 226 1.17 -4.78 -2.18
C LEU A 226 2.64 -4.94 -2.59
N THR A 227 3.53 -4.22 -1.92
CA THR A 227 4.98 -4.32 -2.16
C THR A 227 5.53 -5.67 -1.71
N THR A 228 5.01 -6.25 -0.61
CA THR A 228 5.34 -7.61 -0.17
C THR A 228 4.92 -8.65 -1.21
N VAL A 229 3.70 -8.56 -1.75
CA VAL A 229 3.23 -9.43 -2.85
C VAL A 229 4.16 -9.30 -4.06
N LEU A 230 4.51 -8.08 -4.45
CA LEU A 230 5.41 -7.83 -5.59
C LEU A 230 6.81 -8.40 -5.34
N LEU A 231 7.32 -8.32 -4.10
CA LEU A 231 8.60 -8.95 -3.73
C LEU A 231 8.53 -10.47 -3.82
N ILE A 232 7.44 -11.10 -3.32
CA ILE A 232 7.23 -12.54 -3.45
C ILE A 232 7.16 -12.96 -4.93
N ARG A 233 6.44 -12.19 -5.75
CA ARG A 233 6.36 -12.40 -7.21
C ARG A 233 7.73 -12.32 -7.89
N CYS A 234 8.54 -11.33 -7.52
CA CYS A 234 9.90 -11.16 -8.01
C CYS A 234 10.80 -12.34 -7.59
N ASP A 235 10.74 -12.74 -6.32
CA ASP A 235 11.50 -13.89 -5.80
C ASP A 235 11.11 -15.19 -6.49
N TYR A 236 9.80 -15.44 -6.67
CA TYR A 236 9.28 -16.59 -7.40
C TYR A 236 9.79 -16.63 -8.84
N THR A 237 9.70 -15.50 -9.55
CA THR A 237 10.15 -15.43 -10.96
C THR A 237 11.64 -15.67 -11.07
N LEU A 238 12.45 -15.15 -10.15
CA LEU A 238 13.89 -15.38 -10.12
C LEU A 238 14.21 -16.86 -9.86
N LEU A 239 13.52 -17.49 -8.90
CA LEU A 239 13.65 -18.92 -8.63
C LEU A 239 13.23 -19.76 -9.85
N LEU A 240 12.13 -19.40 -10.51
CA LEU A 240 11.64 -20.05 -11.73
C LEU A 240 12.67 -19.97 -12.85
N MET A 241 13.22 -18.78 -13.13
CA MET A 241 14.29 -18.57 -14.12
C MET A 241 15.50 -19.46 -13.83
N PHE A 242 15.95 -19.46 -12.58
CA PHE A 242 17.12 -20.21 -12.16
C PHE A 242 16.89 -21.72 -12.33
N LEU A 243 15.79 -22.23 -11.81
CA LEU A 243 15.47 -23.65 -11.81
C LEU A 243 15.18 -24.19 -13.22
N ASN A 244 14.49 -23.44 -14.08
CA ASN A 244 14.27 -23.84 -15.48
C ASN A 244 15.58 -24.02 -16.25
N ASN A 245 16.54 -23.11 -16.09
CA ASN A 245 17.86 -23.20 -16.73
C ASN A 245 18.67 -24.41 -16.26
N HIS A 246 18.46 -24.85 -15.03
CA HIS A 246 19.15 -26.02 -14.48
C HIS A 246 18.42 -27.34 -14.75
N LYS A 247 17.08 -27.33 -14.94
CA LYS A 247 16.31 -28.51 -15.38
C LYS A 247 16.66 -28.93 -16.81
N ALA A 248 16.93 -27.97 -17.70
CA ALA A 248 17.32 -28.25 -19.09
C ALA A 248 18.73 -28.85 -19.24
N LYS A 249 19.55 -28.83 -18.18
CA LYS A 249 20.96 -29.28 -18.17
C LYS A 249 21.13 -30.66 -17.53
N THR A 250 20.23 -31.62 -17.79
CA THR A 250 20.40 -33.03 -17.40
C THR A 250 21.49 -33.71 -18.23
N VAL A 251 22.73 -33.28 -18.04
CA VAL A 251 23.95 -33.99 -18.43
C VAL A 251 24.44 -34.73 -17.17
N PRO A 252 25.02 -35.95 -17.26
CA PRO A 252 25.42 -36.75 -16.10
C PRO A 252 26.40 -36.09 -15.11
N THR A 253 26.99 -34.95 -15.47
CA THR A 253 27.98 -34.20 -14.69
C THR A 253 27.43 -32.95 -14.00
N ALA A 254 26.11 -32.69 -14.07
CA ALA A 254 25.48 -31.53 -13.43
C ALA A 254 25.34 -31.72 -11.90
N PRO A 255 25.54 -30.67 -11.09
CA PRO A 255 25.40 -30.75 -9.64
C PRO A 255 23.95 -31.03 -9.24
N THR A 256 23.75 -31.94 -8.28
CA THR A 256 22.44 -32.22 -7.69
C THR A 256 21.88 -30.95 -7.04
N ILE A 257 20.65 -30.57 -7.42
CA ILE A 257 19.96 -29.41 -6.85
C ILE A 257 19.02 -29.89 -5.75
N GLN A 258 19.16 -29.33 -4.56
CA GLN A 258 18.26 -29.54 -3.44
C GLN A 258 17.44 -28.26 -3.23
N VAL A 259 16.14 -28.37 -3.43
CA VAL A 259 15.18 -27.27 -3.31
C VAL A 259 14.32 -27.50 -2.07
N ASP A 260 14.31 -26.53 -1.17
CA ASP A 260 13.42 -26.46 0.01
C ASP A 260 12.80 -25.06 0.05
N LEU A 261 11.51 -24.98 -0.25
CA LEU A 261 10.74 -23.73 -0.31
C LEU A 261 9.74 -23.59 0.84
N SER A 262 9.91 -24.37 1.92
CA SER A 262 9.09 -24.27 3.13
C SER A 262 9.01 -22.84 3.69
N ARG A 263 10.15 -22.15 3.82
CA ARG A 263 10.18 -20.76 4.30
C ARG A 263 9.48 -19.77 3.38
N ASN A 264 9.44 -20.04 2.08
CA ASN A 264 8.71 -19.21 1.13
C ASN A 264 7.20 -19.37 1.34
N ARG A 265 6.75 -20.58 1.67
CA ARG A 265 5.36 -20.88 2.05
C ARG A 265 4.99 -20.25 3.39
N ASP A 266 5.85 -20.33 4.42
CA ASP A 266 5.66 -19.64 5.70
C ASP A 266 5.45 -18.12 5.50
N ASP A 267 6.21 -17.51 4.58
CA ASP A 267 6.06 -16.09 4.26
C ASP A 267 4.73 -15.78 3.56
N CYS A 268 4.20 -16.72 2.76
CA CYS A 268 2.87 -16.61 2.15
C CYS A 268 1.76 -16.71 3.21
N GLU A 269 1.91 -17.61 4.19
CA GLU A 269 0.97 -17.76 5.31
C GLU A 269 0.88 -16.47 6.15
N LYS A 270 2.03 -15.89 6.50
CA LYS A 270 2.05 -14.58 7.19
C LYS A 270 1.35 -13.49 6.39
N LEU A 271 1.58 -13.44 5.07
CA LEU A 271 0.89 -12.50 4.18
C LEU A 271 -0.63 -12.73 4.18
N ILE A 272 -1.08 -13.99 4.15
CA ILE A 272 -2.51 -14.36 4.19
C ILE A 272 -3.15 -13.89 5.50
N GLU A 273 -2.53 -14.19 6.63
CA GLU A 273 -3.02 -13.81 7.96
C GLU A 273 -3.14 -12.28 8.08
N GLU A 274 -2.08 -11.57 7.74
CA GLU A 274 -2.03 -10.11 7.83
C GLU A 274 -3.02 -9.44 6.88
N SER A 275 -3.16 -9.95 5.65
CA SER A 275 -4.10 -9.42 4.67
C SER A 275 -5.56 -9.69 5.07
N ASN A 276 -5.85 -10.82 5.72
CA ASN A 276 -7.17 -11.14 6.25
C ASN A 276 -7.57 -10.19 7.39
N LEU A 277 -6.65 -9.88 8.30
CA LEU A 277 -6.87 -8.92 9.40
C LEU A 277 -7.11 -7.47 8.93
N ARG A 278 -6.89 -7.19 7.65
CA ARG A 278 -7.01 -5.86 7.02
C ARG A 278 -7.98 -5.84 5.84
N ASP A 279 -8.78 -6.90 5.69
CA ASP A 279 -9.77 -7.08 4.63
C ASP A 279 -9.23 -6.87 3.19
N GLN A 280 -7.92 -7.12 2.95
CA GLN A 280 -7.29 -7.01 1.64
C GLN A 280 -7.45 -8.31 0.85
N ARG A 281 -8.68 -8.60 0.37
CA ARG A 281 -9.05 -9.90 -0.22
C ARG A 281 -8.17 -10.32 -1.41
N ALA A 282 -7.79 -9.37 -2.26
CA ALA A 282 -6.88 -9.63 -3.39
C ALA A 282 -5.52 -10.16 -2.94
N ASN A 283 -4.95 -9.60 -1.88
CA ASN A 283 -3.64 -10.00 -1.35
C ASN A 283 -3.71 -11.37 -0.67
N VAL A 284 -4.85 -11.70 -0.04
CA VAL A 284 -5.10 -13.03 0.51
C VAL A 284 -5.06 -14.08 -0.61
N VAL A 285 -5.76 -13.82 -1.72
CA VAL A 285 -5.74 -14.72 -2.89
C VAL A 285 -4.34 -14.85 -3.47
N GLU A 286 -3.58 -13.76 -3.61
CA GLU A 286 -2.16 -13.83 -4.05
C GLU A 286 -1.30 -14.70 -3.13
N GLY A 287 -1.49 -14.59 -1.81
CA GLY A 287 -0.80 -15.44 -0.84
C GLY A 287 -1.08 -16.93 -1.07
N HIS A 288 -2.35 -17.32 -1.26
CA HIS A 288 -2.71 -18.70 -1.59
C HIS A 288 -2.11 -19.15 -2.93
N LEU A 289 -2.14 -18.30 -3.96
CA LEU A 289 -1.59 -18.61 -5.27
C LEU A 289 -0.06 -18.82 -5.20
N TYR A 290 0.69 -17.93 -4.54
CA TYR A 290 2.14 -18.08 -4.43
C TYR A 290 2.55 -19.26 -3.54
N TRP A 291 1.79 -19.56 -2.50
CA TRP A 291 2.00 -20.77 -1.69
C TRP A 291 1.97 -22.02 -2.61
N ALA A 292 0.93 -22.15 -3.42
CA ALA A 292 0.76 -23.26 -4.36
C ALA A 292 1.81 -23.25 -5.48
N ARG A 293 2.18 -22.07 -6.00
CA ARG A 293 3.24 -21.91 -7.01
C ARG A 293 4.60 -22.35 -6.47
N PHE A 294 4.94 -22.03 -5.22
CA PHE A 294 6.19 -22.49 -4.60
C PHE A 294 6.22 -24.00 -4.42
N LEU A 295 5.11 -24.63 -4.00
CA LEU A 295 5.04 -26.09 -3.96
C LEU A 295 5.18 -26.71 -5.35
N ALA A 296 4.48 -26.16 -6.36
CA ALA A 296 4.60 -26.62 -7.73
C ALA A 296 6.08 -26.60 -8.16
N LEU A 297 6.78 -25.48 -7.89
CA LEU A 297 8.19 -25.28 -8.19
C LEU A 297 9.11 -26.30 -7.49
N GLU A 298 8.89 -26.53 -6.19
CA GLU A 298 9.65 -27.50 -5.38
C GLU A 298 9.45 -28.94 -5.86
N ARG A 299 8.21 -29.33 -6.16
CA ARG A 299 7.85 -30.71 -6.55
C ARG A 299 8.61 -31.22 -7.76
N GLY A 300 8.94 -30.38 -8.74
CA GLY A 300 9.71 -30.87 -9.88
C GLY A 300 11.20 -31.10 -9.63
N PHE A 301 11.68 -30.94 -8.39
CA PHE A 301 13.06 -31.21 -7.96
C PHE A 301 13.17 -32.18 -6.77
N VAL A 302 12.05 -32.61 -6.18
CA VAL A 302 12.03 -33.54 -5.04
C VAL A 302 11.42 -34.88 -5.47
N GLU A 303 11.95 -35.99 -4.95
CA GLU A 303 11.41 -37.33 -5.21
C GLU A 303 10.01 -37.49 -4.61
N HIS A 304 9.13 -38.22 -5.32
CA HIS A 304 7.76 -38.43 -4.88
C HIS A 304 7.72 -39.27 -3.59
N GLY A 305 7.03 -38.78 -2.57
CA GLY A 305 6.89 -39.44 -1.28
C GLY A 305 5.72 -38.88 -0.47
N SER A 306 5.38 -39.55 0.64
CA SER A 306 4.21 -39.25 1.47
C SER A 306 4.13 -37.80 1.98
N GLU A 307 5.28 -37.13 2.17
CA GLU A 307 5.33 -35.74 2.60
C GLU A 307 4.90 -34.76 1.48
N ILE A 308 5.27 -35.04 0.22
CA ILE A 308 4.84 -34.23 -0.93
C ILE A 308 3.34 -34.43 -1.18
N ASP A 309 2.82 -35.64 -1.00
CA ASP A 309 1.39 -35.90 -1.19
C ASP A 309 0.54 -35.12 -0.18
N ALA A 310 0.98 -35.05 1.08
CA ALA A 310 0.33 -34.22 2.10
C ALA A 310 0.37 -32.73 1.73
N LEU A 311 1.52 -32.23 1.27
CA LEU A 311 1.66 -30.84 0.81
C LEU A 311 0.78 -30.55 -0.43
N LEU A 312 0.59 -31.52 -1.33
CA LEU A 312 -0.29 -31.36 -2.49
C LEU A 312 -1.74 -31.21 -2.08
N ASP A 313 -2.19 -31.95 -1.07
CA ASP A 313 -3.55 -31.79 -0.54
C ASP A 313 -3.74 -30.45 0.18
N GLU A 314 -2.70 -29.98 0.87
CA GLU A 314 -2.67 -28.63 1.44
C GLU A 314 -2.74 -27.56 0.32
N ALA A 315 -1.98 -27.71 -0.77
CA ALA A 315 -2.04 -26.81 -1.92
C ALA A 315 -3.43 -26.71 -2.52
N LYS A 316 -4.11 -27.84 -2.67
CA LYS A 316 -5.51 -27.88 -3.16
C LYS A 316 -6.44 -27.14 -2.18
N SER A 317 -6.21 -27.25 -0.88
CA SER A 317 -6.95 -26.48 0.14
C SER A 317 -6.72 -24.97 -0.04
N HIS A 318 -5.46 -24.52 -0.22
CA HIS A 318 -5.17 -23.11 -0.50
C HIS A 318 -5.88 -22.61 -1.76
N LEU A 319 -5.87 -23.38 -2.86
CA LEU A 319 -6.56 -22.99 -4.10
C LEU A 319 -8.08 -22.98 -3.95
N GLN A 320 -8.65 -23.89 -3.17
CA GLN A 320 -10.07 -23.89 -2.85
C GLN A 320 -10.46 -22.65 -2.02
N GLN A 321 -9.64 -22.25 -1.05
CA GLN A 321 -9.86 -21.03 -0.28
C GLN A 321 -9.77 -19.78 -1.17
N ALA A 322 -8.79 -19.74 -2.06
CA ALA A 322 -8.66 -18.68 -3.06
C ALA A 322 -9.93 -18.54 -3.93
N ARG A 323 -10.52 -19.66 -4.39
CA ARG A 323 -11.80 -19.64 -5.13
C ARG A 323 -12.97 -19.10 -4.32
N VAL A 324 -13.10 -19.54 -3.07
CA VAL A 324 -14.19 -19.08 -2.20
C VAL A 324 -14.11 -17.57 -2.01
N ILE A 325 -12.91 -17.03 -1.84
CA ILE A 325 -12.69 -15.59 -1.74
C ILE A 325 -13.01 -14.89 -3.07
N CYS A 326 -12.59 -15.47 -4.21
CA CYS A 326 -12.89 -14.91 -5.52
C CYS A 326 -14.40 -14.83 -5.80
N ALA A 327 -15.14 -15.87 -5.43
CA ALA A 327 -16.60 -15.91 -5.57
C ALA A 327 -17.32 -14.97 -4.58
N GLY A 328 -16.80 -14.83 -3.35
CA GLY A 328 -17.37 -13.95 -2.33
C GLY A 328 -17.11 -12.46 -2.58
N TYR A 329 -15.98 -12.12 -3.22
CA TYR A 329 -15.51 -10.74 -3.37
C TYR A 329 -15.09 -10.39 -4.81
N PRO A 330 -15.94 -10.62 -5.83
CA PRO A 330 -15.58 -10.48 -7.24
C PRO A 330 -15.08 -9.07 -7.62
N GLY A 331 -15.53 -8.03 -6.91
CA GLY A 331 -15.07 -6.66 -7.12
C GLY A 331 -13.64 -6.38 -6.65
N GLN A 332 -13.09 -7.17 -5.71
CA GLN A 332 -11.71 -7.03 -5.25
C GLN A 332 -10.75 -8.03 -5.92
N THR A 333 -11.27 -9.14 -6.44
CA THR A 333 -10.49 -10.26 -6.98
C THR A 333 -10.70 -10.48 -8.48
N ALA A 334 -11.04 -9.41 -9.21
CA ALA A 334 -11.34 -9.47 -10.63
C ALA A 334 -10.20 -10.19 -11.40
N GLY A 335 -10.60 -11.22 -12.16
CA GLY A 335 -9.73 -12.01 -13.04
C GLY A 335 -8.76 -12.97 -12.34
N MET A 336 -8.75 -13.00 -11.01
CA MET A 336 -7.90 -13.93 -10.25
C MET A 336 -8.37 -15.39 -10.36
N GLU A 337 -9.64 -15.64 -10.71
CA GLU A 337 -10.15 -17.01 -10.93
C GLU A 337 -9.43 -17.72 -12.07
N ASN A 338 -9.00 -16.98 -13.11
CA ASN A 338 -8.20 -17.54 -14.18
C ASN A 338 -6.81 -17.96 -13.67
N GLU A 339 -6.19 -17.14 -12.83
CA GLU A 339 -4.91 -17.48 -12.21
C GLU A 339 -5.01 -18.70 -11.28
N VAL A 340 -6.13 -18.86 -10.55
CA VAL A 340 -6.36 -20.07 -9.74
C VAL A 340 -6.37 -21.32 -10.63
N LYS A 341 -7.09 -21.29 -11.76
CA LYS A 341 -7.13 -22.41 -12.72
C LYS A 341 -5.76 -22.69 -13.33
N GLU A 342 -4.97 -21.66 -13.64
CA GLU A 342 -3.60 -21.83 -14.14
C GLU A 342 -2.73 -22.56 -13.11
N VAL A 343 -2.76 -22.15 -11.84
CA VAL A 343 -1.95 -22.77 -10.78
C VAL A 343 -2.41 -24.21 -10.49
N GLU A 344 -3.70 -24.51 -10.59
CA GLU A 344 -4.18 -25.90 -10.51
C GLU A 344 -3.62 -26.79 -11.62
N ASN A 345 -3.61 -26.31 -12.86
CA ASN A 345 -3.02 -27.04 -13.97
C ASN A 345 -1.51 -27.25 -13.75
N MET A 346 -0.80 -26.24 -13.22
CA MET A 346 0.62 -26.38 -12.86
C MET A 346 0.86 -27.47 -11.81
N LEU A 347 0.00 -27.56 -10.78
CA LEU A 347 0.08 -28.62 -9.77
C LEU A 347 -0.22 -30.00 -10.34
N ARG A 348 -1.15 -30.12 -11.30
CA ARG A 348 -1.49 -31.40 -11.93
C ARG A 348 -0.37 -31.89 -12.84
N ASP A 349 0.08 -31.03 -13.75
CA ASP A 349 0.90 -31.42 -14.89
C ASP A 349 2.41 -31.42 -14.55
N SER A 350 2.79 -30.95 -13.35
CA SER A 350 4.19 -30.78 -12.91
C SER A 350 5.04 -29.94 -13.90
N THR A 351 4.35 -29.12 -14.69
CA THR A 351 4.93 -28.23 -15.70
C THR A 351 5.07 -26.81 -15.17
N PHE A 352 6.29 -26.29 -15.31
CA PHE A 352 6.66 -24.95 -14.87
C PHE A 352 6.38 -23.92 -15.96
N TYR A 353 5.14 -23.49 -16.09
CA TYR A 353 4.85 -22.30 -16.90
C TYR A 353 4.94 -21.04 -16.05
N MET A 354 5.40 -19.95 -16.66
CA MET A 354 5.33 -18.66 -16.02
C MET A 354 3.86 -18.19 -16.01
N PRO A 355 3.32 -17.78 -14.84
CA PRO A 355 1.95 -17.28 -14.77
C PRO A 355 1.73 -16.13 -15.76
N VAL A 356 0.53 -16.07 -16.35
CA VAL A 356 0.16 -14.94 -17.20
C VAL A 356 -0.23 -13.78 -16.29
N SER A 357 0.35 -12.60 -16.52
CA SER A 357 -0.14 -11.40 -15.82
C SER A 357 -1.57 -11.16 -16.28
N ASN A 358 -2.52 -11.19 -15.35
CA ASN A 358 -3.92 -10.91 -15.63
C ASN A 358 -4.06 -9.52 -16.29
N GLU A 359 -4.64 -9.48 -17.48
CA GLU A 359 -4.91 -8.24 -18.23
C GLU A 359 -5.75 -7.25 -17.42
N GLU A 360 -6.65 -7.75 -16.57
CA GLU A 360 -7.47 -6.92 -15.68
C GLU A 360 -6.62 -6.27 -14.58
N LYS A 361 -5.62 -6.97 -14.03
CA LYS A 361 -4.65 -6.37 -13.08
C LYS A 361 -3.80 -5.30 -13.78
N ALA A 362 -3.37 -5.56 -15.01
CA ALA A 362 -2.65 -4.56 -15.80
C ALA A 362 -3.51 -3.33 -16.09
N ALA A 363 -4.80 -3.51 -16.39
CA ALA A 363 -5.76 -2.43 -16.57
C ALA A 363 -5.98 -1.63 -15.29
N VAL A 364 -6.09 -2.28 -14.13
CA VAL A 364 -6.19 -1.61 -12.82
C VAL A 364 -4.94 -0.77 -12.54
N TYR A 365 -3.74 -1.31 -12.74
CA TYR A 365 -2.50 -0.53 -12.55
C TYR A 365 -2.34 0.58 -13.57
N ALA A 366 -2.78 0.39 -14.82
CA ALA A 366 -2.80 1.44 -15.84
C ALA A 366 -3.81 2.55 -15.53
N ALA A 367 -4.98 2.20 -14.99
CA ALA A 367 -5.97 3.17 -14.50
C ALA A 367 -5.41 3.95 -13.31
N MET A 368 -4.80 3.27 -12.33
CA MET A 368 -4.07 3.94 -11.23
C MET A 368 -2.95 4.84 -11.77
N ALA A 369 -2.23 4.43 -12.81
CA ALA A 369 -1.19 5.27 -13.42
C ALA A 369 -1.72 6.52 -14.12
N ARG A 370 -2.95 6.47 -14.66
CA ARG A 370 -3.60 7.62 -15.30
C ARG A 370 -4.24 8.58 -14.29
N GLU A 371 -4.92 8.03 -13.30
CA GLU A 371 -5.70 8.83 -12.34
C GLU A 371 -4.81 9.65 -11.39
N PHE A 372 -3.61 9.17 -11.09
CA PHE A 372 -2.65 9.84 -10.20
C PHE A 372 -1.71 10.81 -10.94
N ARG A 373 -1.89 11.02 -12.26
CA ARG A 373 -1.11 11.94 -13.11
C ARG A 373 -1.70 13.34 -13.25
N GLY A 374 -2.79 13.68 -12.55
CA GLY A 374 -3.19 15.08 -12.35
C GLY A 374 -4.51 15.55 -12.98
N THR A 375 -5.42 14.66 -13.40
CA THR A 375 -6.72 15.08 -13.97
C THR A 375 -7.96 14.50 -13.27
N GLY A 376 -7.78 13.63 -12.26
CA GLY A 376 -8.88 13.06 -11.50
C GLY A 376 -9.32 13.96 -10.34
N HIS A 377 -10.64 14.08 -10.15
CA HIS A 377 -11.19 14.70 -8.95
C HIS A 377 -11.19 13.69 -7.80
N TRP A 378 -10.72 14.11 -6.64
CA TRP A 378 -10.50 13.21 -5.52
C TRP A 378 -11.78 13.05 -4.70
N TYR A 379 -11.98 11.86 -4.14
CA TYR A 379 -13.11 11.51 -3.28
C TYR A 379 -12.64 10.59 -2.15
N TYR A 380 -13.38 10.58 -1.05
CA TYR A 380 -13.24 9.59 0.02
C TYR A 380 -14.43 8.64 -0.02
N CYS A 381 -14.18 7.34 0.18
CA CYS A 381 -15.28 6.42 0.47
C CYS A 381 -15.82 6.67 1.89
N VAL A 382 -16.93 6.01 2.25
CA VAL A 382 -17.53 6.11 3.60
C VAL A 382 -16.56 5.75 4.74
N ASN A 383 -15.53 4.95 4.45
CA ASN A 383 -14.49 4.56 5.40
C ASN A 383 -13.22 5.44 5.30
N GLY A 384 -13.27 6.59 4.60
CA GLY A 384 -12.15 7.54 4.52
C GLY A 384 -11.03 7.17 3.55
N HIS A 385 -11.16 6.09 2.77
CA HIS A 385 -10.16 5.69 1.78
C HIS A 385 -10.20 6.63 0.55
N PRO A 386 -9.08 7.30 0.19
CA PRO A 386 -9.05 8.19 -0.96
C PRO A 386 -9.10 7.39 -2.27
N PHE A 387 -9.91 7.87 -3.21
CA PHE A 387 -10.01 7.39 -4.58
C PHE A 387 -10.25 8.56 -5.54
N THR A 388 -10.15 8.31 -6.82
CA THR A 388 -10.24 9.32 -7.89
C THR A 388 -11.45 9.03 -8.78
N ILE A 389 -12.08 10.10 -9.28
CA ILE A 389 -13.09 10.05 -10.33
C ILE A 389 -12.48 10.73 -11.56
N GLY A 390 -12.53 10.04 -12.70
CA GLY A 390 -11.92 10.46 -13.97
C GLY A 390 -12.59 11.65 -14.67
N GLU A 391 -12.48 11.71 -16.00
CA GLU A 391 -12.53 12.91 -16.87
C GLU A 391 -13.62 13.98 -16.66
N CYS A 392 -14.77 13.67 -16.05
CA CYS A 392 -15.82 14.66 -15.77
C CYS A 392 -15.80 15.21 -14.33
N GLY A 393 -14.98 14.62 -13.45
CA GLY A 393 -14.82 15.05 -12.07
C GLY A 393 -15.96 14.78 -11.11
N MET A 394 -17.06 14.26 -11.63
CA MET A 394 -18.28 14.01 -10.87
C MET A 394 -18.73 12.56 -11.04
N PRO A 395 -19.36 11.95 -10.02
CA PRO A 395 -19.72 10.54 -10.06
C PRO A 395 -20.84 10.29 -11.08
N MET A 396 -20.53 9.53 -12.13
CA MET A 396 -21.49 9.13 -13.17
C MET A 396 -21.71 7.63 -13.25
N GLN A 397 -20.86 6.86 -12.57
CA GLN A 397 -21.00 5.42 -12.41
C GLN A 397 -20.73 5.05 -10.96
N GLU A 398 -21.45 4.05 -10.47
CA GLU A 398 -21.15 3.42 -9.20
C GLU A 398 -20.03 2.38 -9.35
N ALA A 399 -19.17 2.28 -8.34
CA ALA A 399 -18.10 1.30 -8.27
C ALA A 399 -17.91 0.83 -6.82
N LYS A 400 -16.95 -0.06 -6.58
CA LYS A 400 -16.56 -0.49 -5.23
C LYS A 400 -15.18 0.02 -4.87
N CYS A 401 -15.02 0.47 -3.62
CA CYS A 401 -13.76 0.95 -3.10
C CYS A 401 -12.72 -0.19 -3.22
N PRO A 402 -11.58 0.03 -3.91
CA PRO A 402 -10.58 -1.01 -4.10
C PRO A 402 -9.85 -1.40 -2.81
N GLN A 403 -10.05 -0.63 -1.73
CA GLN A 403 -9.42 -0.86 -0.42
C GLN A 403 -10.33 -1.60 0.56
N CYS A 404 -11.63 -1.30 0.59
CA CYS A 404 -12.57 -1.88 1.59
C CYS A 404 -13.86 -2.45 1.00
N GLY A 405 -14.07 -2.34 -0.31
CA GLY A 405 -15.27 -2.84 -0.97
C GLY A 405 -16.56 -2.04 -0.75
N ALA A 406 -16.53 -0.96 0.05
CA ALA A 406 -17.66 -0.06 0.23
C ALA A 406 -18.08 0.58 -1.11
N GLN A 407 -19.37 0.89 -1.25
CA GLN A 407 -19.89 1.53 -2.47
C GLN A 407 -19.23 2.90 -2.65
N ILE A 408 -18.70 3.17 -3.85
CA ILE A 408 -18.12 4.45 -4.26
C ILE A 408 -18.73 4.92 -5.58
N GLY A 409 -18.38 6.12 -6.03
CA GLY A 409 -18.92 6.70 -7.25
C GLY A 409 -20.32 7.25 -7.02
N GLY A 410 -21.21 7.07 -8.00
CA GLY A 410 -22.58 7.58 -7.95
C GLY A 410 -23.22 7.75 -9.33
N LEU A 411 -24.45 8.27 -9.38
CA LEU A 411 -25.23 8.46 -10.61
C LEU A 411 -25.65 9.92 -10.75
N ASP A 412 -25.81 10.40 -11.99
CA ASP A 412 -26.27 11.75 -12.29
C ASP A 412 -25.48 12.86 -11.56
N HIS A 413 -24.16 12.71 -11.51
CA HIS A 413 -23.23 13.60 -10.78
C HIS A 413 -23.44 13.64 -9.26
N ARG A 414 -24.19 12.69 -8.68
CA ARG A 414 -24.44 12.60 -7.25
C ARG A 414 -23.70 11.42 -6.66
N PRO A 415 -22.80 11.65 -5.69
CA PRO A 415 -22.13 10.56 -5.01
C PRO A 415 -23.12 9.71 -4.21
N VAL A 416 -22.85 8.41 -4.12
CA VAL A 416 -23.53 7.52 -3.16
C VAL A 416 -23.30 8.02 -1.72
N SER A 417 -24.25 7.73 -0.83
CA SER A 417 -24.20 8.22 0.56
C SER A 417 -22.89 7.84 1.27
N GLY A 418 -22.28 8.81 1.96
CA GLY A 418 -20.99 8.65 2.64
C GLY A 418 -19.76 8.88 1.76
N VAL A 419 -19.92 9.00 0.44
CA VAL A 419 -18.83 9.41 -0.46
C VAL A 419 -18.75 10.93 -0.52
N ASN A 420 -17.57 11.48 -0.25
CA ASN A 420 -17.36 12.92 -0.19
C ASN A 420 -16.25 13.36 -1.15
N PRO A 421 -16.43 14.45 -1.92
CA PRO A 421 -15.35 15.04 -2.69
C PRO A 421 -14.20 15.47 -1.78
N ALA A 422 -12.99 15.05 -2.09
CA ALA A 422 -11.78 15.46 -1.42
C ALA A 422 -11.23 16.76 -2.06
N ARG A 423 -12.02 17.84 -2.01
CA ARG A 423 -11.69 19.18 -2.55
C ARG A 423 -10.41 19.79 -1.94
N ASP A 424 -9.99 19.26 -0.82
CA ASP A 424 -8.71 19.50 -0.15
C ASP A 424 -7.50 19.00 -0.94
N PHE A 425 -7.63 17.91 -1.71
CA PHE A 425 -6.57 17.39 -2.59
C PHE A 425 -6.39 18.27 -3.84
N GLU A 426 -7.48 18.65 -4.52
CA GLU A 426 -7.45 19.36 -5.81
C GLU A 426 -6.75 20.73 -5.70
N LEU A 427 -7.04 21.49 -4.64
CA LEU A 427 -6.44 22.81 -4.40
C LEU A 427 -4.95 22.78 -4.03
N GLN A 428 -4.37 21.60 -3.74
CA GLN A 428 -2.94 21.46 -3.45
C GLN A 428 -2.13 21.07 -4.68
N PHE A 429 -2.70 20.31 -5.62
CA PHE A 429 -2.05 20.03 -6.90
C PHE A 429 -1.88 21.31 -7.73
N GLU A 430 -2.86 22.22 -7.72
CA GLU A 430 -2.73 23.56 -8.33
C GLU A 430 -1.57 24.39 -7.73
N ARG A 431 -1.20 24.13 -6.47
CA ARG A 431 -0.14 24.87 -5.76
C ARG A 431 1.25 24.25 -5.88
N LEU A 432 1.33 22.97 -6.25
CA LEU A 432 2.59 22.23 -6.37
C LEU A 432 3.14 22.21 -7.80
N GLY A 433 2.43 22.80 -8.77
CA GLY A 433 2.94 22.97 -10.14
C GLY A 433 3.20 21.66 -10.88
N ILE A 434 2.49 20.57 -10.53
CA ILE A 434 2.59 19.27 -11.21
C ILE A 434 1.53 19.20 -12.34
N ASN A 435 1.42 20.28 -13.11
CA ASN A 435 0.74 20.29 -14.38
C ASN A 435 1.75 20.77 -15.41
N GLU A 436 2.63 19.87 -15.84
CA GLU A 436 3.30 19.88 -17.14
C GLU A 436 3.82 18.49 -17.47
#